data_AF-I2C293-F1
#
_entry.id   AF-I2C293-F1
#
_cell.length_a   1.000
_cell.length_b   1.000
_cell.length_c   1.000
_cell.angle_alpha   90.00
_cell.angle_beta   90.00
_cell.angle_gamma   90.00
#
_symmetry.space_group_name_H-M   'P 1'
#
loop_
_entity.id
_entity.type
_entity.pdbx_description
1 polymer ?
#
loop_
_entity_poly.entity_id
_entity_poly.type
_entity_poly.pdbx_seq_one_letter_code
_entity_poly.pdbx_strand_id
1 'polypeptide(L)' 'MRDVFRDHDQELFYSFTLSLEKSGKLTVNFDYTDWFKTDYSFSDQLIIWKFKNLGEEPKDPSLQKLTKKYSEEYPENPI' A
#
# COMPACT_ATOMS: atom_id res chain seq x y z
N MET A 1 7.83 12.75 -11.23
CA MET A 1 8.36 11.39 -10.98
C MET A 1 7.62 10.36 -11.80
N ARG A 2 6.28 10.29 -11.76
CA ARG A 2 5.50 9.40 -12.63
C ARG A 2 5.74 9.66 -14.12
N ASP A 3 5.95 10.92 -14.52
CA ASP A 3 6.33 11.27 -15.90
C ASP A 3 7.67 10.64 -16.31
N VAL A 4 8.66 10.59 -15.42
CA VAL A 4 9.96 9.95 -15.69
C VAL A 4 9.77 8.46 -15.97
N PHE A 5 8.90 7.77 -15.25
CA PHE A 5 8.59 6.36 -15.52
C PHE A 5 7.93 6.21 -16.90
N ARG A 6 6.95 7.06 -17.21
CA ARG A 6 6.28 7.06 -18.53
C ARG A 6 7.26 7.31 -19.67
N ASP A 7 8.14 8.30 -19.52
CA ASP A 7 9.09 8.71 -20.55
C ASP A 7 10.19 7.67 -20.78
N HIS A 8 10.32 6.69 -19.87
CA HIS A 8 11.23 5.55 -19.96
C HIS A 8 10.50 4.20 -20.13
N ASP A 9 9.26 4.22 -20.63
CA ASP A 9 8.44 3.02 -20.89
C ASP A 9 8.31 2.06 -19.70
N GLN A 10 8.38 2.60 -18.48
CA GLN A 10 8.17 1.83 -17.25
C GLN A 10 6.69 1.77 -16.90
N GLU A 11 6.29 0.67 -16.27
CA GLU A 11 4.94 0.53 -15.73
C GLU A 11 4.66 1.64 -14.70
N LEU A 12 3.43 2.17 -14.71
CA LEU A 12 3.07 3.29 -13.86
C LEU A 12 2.51 2.81 -12.51
N PHE A 13 3.24 3.08 -11.45
CA PHE A 13 2.80 2.88 -10.06
C PHE A 13 1.69 3.86 -9.66
N TYR A 14 0.74 3.43 -8.83
CA TYR A 14 -0.36 4.26 -8.32
C TYR A 14 -0.05 4.93 -6.99
N SER A 15 0.71 4.25 -6.14
CA SER A 15 1.24 4.82 -4.90
C SER A 15 2.65 4.30 -4.65
N PHE A 16 3.35 4.89 -3.68
CA PHE A 16 4.64 4.41 -3.24
C PHE A 16 4.81 4.66 -1.74
N THR A 17 5.59 3.80 -1.09
CA THR A 17 5.98 3.95 0.31
C THR A 17 7.47 4.20 0.40
N LEU A 18 7.85 5.21 1.17
CA LEU A 18 9.24 5.59 1.40
C LEU A 18 9.59 5.35 2.87
N SER A 19 10.68 4.64 3.12
CA SER A 19 11.27 4.47 4.44
C SER A 19 12.71 4.98 4.45
N LEU A 20 13.02 5.87 5.39
CA LEU A 20 14.35 6.42 5.58
C LEU A 20 14.84 6.08 6.99
N GLU A 21 15.86 5.24 7.07
CA GLU A 21 16.51 4.89 8.32
C GLU A 21 17.48 6.00 8.77
N LYS A 22 17.76 6.09 10.08
CA LYS A 22 18.73 7.05 10.63
C LYS A 22 20.14 6.89 10.02
N SER A 23 20.48 5.69 9.55
CA SER A 23 21.72 5.39 8.82
C SER A 23 21.84 6.11 7.48
N GLY A 24 20.74 6.69 6.97
CA GLY A 24 20.63 7.24 5.62
C GLY A 24 20.18 6.20 4.58
N LYS A 25 19.93 4.95 4.98
CA LYS A 25 19.39 3.94 4.07
C LYS A 25 17.95 4.28 3.69
N LEU A 26 17.74 4.48 2.39
CA LEU A 26 16.46 4.79 1.77
C LEU A 26 15.90 3.52 1.11
N THR A 27 14.67 3.15 1.44
CA THR A 27 13.90 2.11 0.76
C THR A 27 12.66 2.75 0.13
N VAL A 28 12.41 2.45 -1.15
CA VAL A 28 11.22 2.91 -1.86
C VAL A 28 10.52 1.70 -2.44
N ASN A 29 9.28 1.49 -2.04
CA ASN A 29 8.42 0.42 -2.53
C ASN A 29 7.31 1.04 -3.39
N PHE A 30 7.23 0.62 -4.65
CA PHE A 30 6.18 1.06 -5.57
C PHE A 30 5.00 0.10 -5.52
N ASP A 31 3.78 0.63 -5.49
CA ASP A 31 2.55 -0.13 -5.48
C ASP A 31 1.78 0.13 -6.79
N TYR A 32 1.50 -0.96 -7.51
CA TYR A 32 0.84 -0.96 -8.81
C TYR A 32 -0.67 -1.23 -8.71
N THR A 33 -1.20 -1.40 -7.49
CA THR A 33 -2.63 -1.54 -7.25
C THR A 33 -3.35 -0.24 -7.62
N ASP A 34 -4.31 -0.32 -8.55
CA ASP A 34 -5.15 0.82 -8.91
C ASP A 34 -6.22 1.05 -7.83
N TRP A 35 -5.80 1.68 -6.74
CA TRP A 35 -6.64 1.97 -5.57
C TRP A 35 -7.91 2.76 -5.91
N PHE A 36 -7.90 3.53 -7.00
CA PHE A 36 -9.07 4.31 -7.47
C PHE A 36 -10.19 3.43 -8.06
N LYS A 37 -9.87 2.19 -8.43
CA LYS A 37 -10.85 1.21 -8.91
C LYS A 37 -11.33 0.24 -7.84
N THR A 38 -10.86 0.41 -6.61
CA THR A 38 -11.27 -0.41 -5.47
C THR A 38 -12.44 0.23 -4.72
N ASP A 39 -13.19 -0.59 -3.98
CA ASP A 39 -14.24 -0.11 -3.08
C ASP A 39 -13.69 0.38 -1.72
N TYR A 40 -12.36 0.50 -1.57
CA TYR A 40 -11.72 0.98 -0.35
C TYR A 40 -11.69 2.50 -0.33
N SER A 41 -12.28 3.09 0.71
CA SER A 41 -12.14 4.51 0.98
C SER A 41 -10.70 4.88 1.31
N PHE A 42 -10.34 6.17 1.23
CA PHE A 42 -9.00 6.61 1.66
C PHE A 42 -8.69 6.27 3.13
N SER A 43 -9.72 6.27 4.00
CA SER A 43 -9.57 5.83 5.39
C SER A 43 -9.24 4.34 5.49
N ASP A 44 -9.90 3.51 4.67
CA ASP A 44 -9.62 2.07 4.61
C ASP A 44 -8.20 1.81 4.10
N GLN A 45 -7.79 2.51 3.04
CA GLN A 45 -6.44 2.43 2.48
C GLN A 45 -5.36 2.77 3.51
N LEU A 46 -5.59 3.78 4.37
CA LEU A 46 -4.65 4.10 5.45
C LEU A 46 -4.53 2.99 6.50
N ILE A 47 -5.66 2.36 6.86
CA ILE A 47 -5.67 1.25 7.82
C ILE A 47 -4.95 0.03 7.23
N ILE A 48 -5.24 -0.30 5.97
CA ILE A 48 -4.56 -1.35 5.21
C ILE A 48 -3.06 -1.07 5.12
N TRP A 49 -2.68 0.18 4.82
CA TRP A 49 -1.28 0.58 4.72
C TRP A 49 -0.53 0.38 6.04
N LYS A 50 -1.13 0.76 7.18
CA LYS A 50 -0.54 0.56 8.51
C LYS A 50 -0.40 -0.92 8.86
N PHE A 51 -1.43 -1.70 8.57
CA PHE A 51 -1.40 -3.15 8.75
C PHE A 51 -0.26 -3.78 7.94
N LYS A 52 -0.15 -3.47 6.64
CA LYS A 52 0.88 -3.99 5.74
C LYS A 52 2.30 -3.56 6.10
N ASN A 53 2.52 -2.26 6.31
CA ASN A 53 3.88 -1.69 6.37
C ASN A 53 4.41 -1.55 7.81
N LEU A 54 3.53 -1.48 8.81
CA LEU A 54 3.90 -1.31 10.22
C LEU A 54 3.59 -2.55 11.08
N GLY A 55 2.90 -3.55 10.53
CA GLY A 55 2.41 -4.70 11.29
C GLY A 55 1.35 -4.32 12.33
N GLU A 56 0.66 -3.19 12.14
CA GLU A 56 -0.37 -2.71 13.07
C GLU A 56 -1.68 -3.47 12.85
N GLU A 57 -1.98 -4.42 13.73
CA GLU A 57 -3.28 -5.10 13.74
C GLU A 57 -4.37 -4.23 14.40
N PRO A 58 -5.49 -3.94 13.71
CA PRO A 58 -6.59 -3.21 14.32
C PRO A 58 -7.20 -3.98 15.50
N LYS A 59 -7.57 -3.25 16.56
CA LYS A 59 -8.27 -3.83 17.72
C LYS A 59 -9.79 -3.90 17.53
N ASP A 60 -10.33 -3.01 16.71
CA ASP A 60 -11.76 -2.96 16.43
C ASP A 60 -12.17 -4.12 15.50
N PRO A 61 -13.20 -4.91 15.84
CA PRO A 61 -13.61 -6.06 15.03
C PRO A 61 -14.03 -5.71 13.59
N SER A 62 -14.57 -4.51 13.36
CA SER A 62 -14.94 -4.06 12.01
C SER A 62 -13.68 -3.79 11.17
N LEU A 63 -12.65 -3.21 11.78
CA LEU A 63 -11.38 -2.94 11.11
C LEU A 63 -10.55 -4.21 10.90
N GLN A 64 -10.68 -5.21 11.78
CA GLN A 64 -10.10 -6.55 11.54
C GLN A 64 -10.75 -7.24 10.35
N LYS A 65 -12.07 -7.11 10.18
CA LYS A 65 -12.76 -7.61 8.98
C LYS A 65 -12.30 -6.90 7.72
N LEU A 66 -12.04 -5.60 7.80
CA LEU A 66 -11.50 -4.82 6.69
C LEU A 66 -10.14 -5.36 6.23
N THR A 67 -9.17 -5.52 7.16
CA THR A 67 -7.84 -6.04 6.80
C THR A 67 -7.88 -7.48 6.31
N LYS A 68 -8.75 -8.32 6.89
CA LYS A 68 -8.99 -9.69 6.41
C LYS A 68 -9.55 -9.72 4.99
N LYS A 69 -10.57 -8.90 4.69
CA LYS A 69 -11.14 -8.77 3.34
C LYS A 69 -10.04 -8.38 2.35
N TYR A 70 -9.20 -7.42 2.71
CA TYR A 70 -8.08 -7.00 1.88
C TYR A 70 -7.10 -8.16 1.60
N SER A 71 -6.70 -8.92 2.61
CA SER A 71 -5.78 -10.07 2.42
C SER A 71 -6.38 -11.18 1.55
N GLU A 72 -7.71 -11.35 1.56
CA GLU A 72 -8.41 -12.32 0.71
C GLU A 72 -8.52 -11.83 -0.75
N GLU A 73 -8.79 -10.54 -0.96
CA GLU A 73 -8.92 -9.94 -2.30
C GLU A 73 -7.56 -9.75 -2.99
N TYR A 74 -6.49 -9.53 -2.22
CA TYR A 74 -5.14 -9.24 -2.72
C TYR A 74 -4.10 -10.20 -2.12
N PRO A 75 -4.18 -11.51 -2.41
CA PRO A 75 -3.31 -12.53 -1.81
C PRO A 75 -1.83 -12.40 -2.22
N GLU A 76 -1.55 -11.81 -3.38
CA GLU A 76 -0.20 -11.52 -3.88
C GLU A 76 0.31 -10.13 -3.49
N ASN A 77 -0.48 -9.38 -2.72
CA ASN A 77 -0.08 -8.14 -2.07
C ASN A 77 -0.23 -8.22 -0.52
N PRO A 78 0.15 -9.35 0.13
CA PRO A 78 -0.40 -9.67 1.44
C PRO A 78 0.31 -8.92 2.57
N ILE A 79 1.65 -8.79 2.54
CA ILE A 79 2.53 -8.09 3.49
C ILE A 79 3.87 -7.82 2.78
#